data_AF-A0A3M6XRI0-F1
#
_entry.id   AF-A0A3M6XRI0-F1
#
_cell.length_a   1.000
_cell.length_b   1.000
_cell.length_c   1.000
_cell.angle_alpha   90.00
_cell.angle_beta   90.00
_cell.angle_gamma   90.00
#
_symmetry.space_group_name_H-M   'P 1'
#
loop_
_entity.id
_entity.type
_entity.pdbx_description
1 polymer ?
#
loop_
_entity_poly.entity_id
_entity_poly.type
_entity_poly.pdbx_seq_one_letter_code
_entity_poly.pdbx_strand_id
1 'polypeptide(L)' 'MVRYAATHIDSAKSARARGSYLRVSYKNTRETAQAINGWKLERAVTFLENVKEHREAVPMRRYAGSTGRTAQGT' A
#
# COMPACT_ATOMS: atom_id res chain seq x y z
N MET A 1 -5.65 -17.28 17.17
CA MET A 1 -5.90 -15.83 17.38
C MET A 1 -4.73 -15.04 16.81
N VAL A 2 -4.97 -14.00 16.03
CA VAL A 2 -3.91 -13.21 15.36
C VAL A 2 -3.45 -12.07 16.24
N ARG A 3 -2.14 -11.92 16.44
CA ARG A 3 -1.54 -10.75 17.09
C ARG A 3 -1.31 -9.65 16.04
N TYR A 4 -1.92 -8.49 16.25
CA TYR A 4 -1.70 -7.29 15.43
C TYR A 4 -0.53 -6.48 15.97
N ALA A 5 0.22 -5.83 15.09
CA ALA A 5 1.37 -5.01 15.49
C ALA A 5 0.93 -3.76 16.28
N ALA A 6 -0.14 -3.09 15.86
CA ALA A 6 -0.73 -1.98 16.58
C ALA A 6 -1.75 -2.51 17.61
N THR A 7 -1.38 -2.47 18.88
CA THR A 7 -2.16 -3.03 19.99
C THR A 7 -3.17 -2.03 20.54
N HIS A 8 -2.78 -0.76 20.69
CA HIS A 8 -3.57 0.29 21.32
C HIS A 8 -4.37 1.10 20.29
N ILE A 9 -5.50 0.57 19.85
CA ILE A 9 -6.43 1.26 18.96
C ILE A 9 -7.85 1.06 19.51
N ASP A 10 -8.62 2.14 19.65
CA ASP A 10 -10.03 2.09 20.07
C ASP A 10 -10.85 1.25 19.08
N SER A 11 -11.38 0.13 19.56
CA SER A 11 -12.14 -0.82 18.76
C SER A 11 -13.47 -0.28 18.26
N ALA A 12 -14.08 0.70 18.94
CA ALA A 12 -15.37 1.25 18.53
C ALA A 12 -15.28 2.14 17.28
N LYS A 13 -14.10 2.72 17.03
CA LYS A 13 -13.88 3.72 15.97
C LYS A 13 -12.92 3.25 14.88
N SER A 14 -12.43 2.02 14.97
CA SER A 14 -11.36 1.52 14.11
C SER A 14 -11.65 0.13 13.57
N ALA A 15 -11.31 -0.09 12.32
CA ALA A 15 -11.39 -1.40 11.67
C ALA A 15 -9.98 -2.03 11.54
N ARG A 16 -9.89 -3.36 11.64
CA ARG A 16 -8.67 -4.14 11.40
C ARG A 16 -8.95 -5.23 10.38
N ALA A 17 -8.05 -5.41 9.41
CA ALA A 17 -8.15 -6.44 8.38
C ALA A 17 -6.80 -7.14 8.19
N ARG A 18 -6.82 -8.40 7.74
CA ARG A 18 -5.62 -9.20 7.43
C ARG A 18 -5.88 -10.15 6.27
N GLY A 19 -4.96 -10.20 5.31
CA GLY A 19 -4.80 -11.30 4.35
C GLY A 19 -3.60 -12.18 4.73
N SER A 20 -3.69 -13.50 4.55
CA SER A 20 -2.59 -14.43 4.79
C SER A 20 -2.35 -15.29 3.55
N TYR A 21 -1.09 -15.65 3.30
CA TYR A 21 -0.68 -16.52 2.17
C TYR A 21 -1.10 -16.01 0.78
N LEU A 22 -1.07 -14.68 0.59
CA LEU A 22 -1.32 -14.08 -0.71
C LEU A 22 -0.13 -14.30 -1.65
N ARG A 23 -0.38 -14.79 -2.86
CA ARG A 23 0.63 -14.99 -3.90
C ARG A 23 0.95 -13.66 -4.59
N VAL A 24 1.74 -12.81 -3.94
CA VAL A 24 2.14 -11.49 -4.43
C VAL A 24 3.63 -11.21 -4.16
N SER A 25 4.21 -10.27 -4.90
CA SER A 25 5.59 -9.81 -4.63
C SER A 25 5.65 -8.98 -3.36
N TYR A 26 6.38 -9.47 -2.36
CA TYR A 26 6.59 -8.76 -1.09
C TYR A 26 7.09 -7.33 -1.28
N LYS A 27 8.08 -7.13 -2.17
CA LYS A 27 8.73 -5.83 -2.36
C LYS A 27 7.76 -4.80 -2.93
N ASN A 28 6.99 -5.18 -3.96
CA ASN A 28 6.04 -4.27 -4.60
C ASN A 28 4.90 -3.91 -3.65
N THR A 29 4.32 -4.90 -2.96
CA THR A 29 3.22 -4.67 -2.02
C THR A 29 3.62 -3.74 -0.87
N ARG A 30 4.87 -3.81 -0.40
CA ARG A 30 5.39 -2.90 0.64
C ARG A 30 5.42 -1.45 0.15
N GLU A 31 5.91 -1.20 -1.06
CA GLU A 31 5.95 0.18 -1.59
C GLU A 31 4.53 0.71 -1.84
N THR A 32 3.62 -0.11 -2.39
CA THR A 32 2.22 0.27 -2.59
C THR A 32 1.52 0.61 -1.27
N ALA A 33 1.71 -0.20 -0.23
CA ALA A 33 1.14 0.06 1.09
C ALA A 33 1.70 1.33 1.72
N GLN A 34 2.99 1.61 1.52
CA GLN A 34 3.62 2.83 2.01
C GLN A 34 3.10 4.08 1.29
N ALA A 35 2.79 3.98 -0.02
CA ALA A 35 2.31 5.10 -0.82
C ALA A 35 0.95 5.64 -0.35
N ILE A 36 0.03 4.75 0.05
CA ILE A 36 -1.33 5.10 0.50
C ILE A 36 -1.44 5.34 2.01
N ASN A 37 -0.33 5.21 2.76
CA ASN A 37 -0.35 5.32 4.21
C ASN A 37 -0.71 6.74 4.66
N GLY A 38 -1.70 6.86 5.55
CA GLY A 38 -2.18 8.14 6.08
C GLY A 38 -3.20 8.88 5.20
N TRP A 39 -3.65 8.28 4.09
CA TRP A 39 -4.67 8.88 3.24
C TRP A 39 -6.10 8.57 3.71
N LYS A 40 -7.05 9.39 3.27
CA LYS A 40 -8.48 9.08 3.37
C LYS A 40 -8.80 7.88 2.46
N LEU A 41 -9.77 7.05 2.88
CA LEU A 41 -10.13 5.81 2.19
C LEU A 41 -10.49 6.04 0.72
N GLU A 42 -11.36 7.00 0.43
CA GLU A 42 -11.83 7.29 -0.93
C GLU A 42 -10.67 7.60 -1.89
N ARG A 43 -9.77 8.50 -1.49
CA ARG A 43 -8.57 8.84 -2.27
C ARG A 43 -7.66 7.63 -2.49
N ALA A 44 -7.48 6.79 -1.46
CA ALA A 44 -6.64 5.61 -1.57
C ALA A 44 -7.23 4.59 -2.56
N VAL A 45 -8.55 4.42 -2.58
CA VAL A 45 -9.23 3.53 -3.54
C VAL A 45 -9.06 4.05 -4.96
N THR A 46 -9.35 5.33 -5.21
CA THR A 46 -9.18 5.95 -6.55
C THR A 46 -7.75 5.83 -7.05
N PHE A 47 -6.76 6.05 -6.18
CA PHE A 47 -5.35 5.88 -6.54
C PHE A 47 -5.03 4.45 -6.98
N LEU A 48 -5.50 3.44 -6.23
CA LEU A 48 -5.25 2.05 -6.58
C LEU A 48 -5.93 1.65 -7.89
N GLU A 49 -7.08 2.22 -8.21
CA GLU A 49 -7.73 2.06 -9.51
C GLU A 49 -6.90 2.69 -10.64
N ASN A 50 -6.45 3.93 -10.46
CA ASN A 50 -5.57 4.62 -11.41
C ASN A 50 -4.25 3.87 -11.65
N VAL A 51 -3.69 3.24 -10.61
CA VAL A 51 -2.49 2.39 -10.73
C VAL A 51 -2.77 1.14 -11.57
N LYS A 52 -3.95 0.51 -11.43
CA LYS A 52 -4.34 -0.63 -12.29
C LYS A 52 -4.50 -0.20 -13.74
N GLU A 53 -4.99 1.01 -13.98
CA GLU A 53 -5.10 1.62 -15.31
C GLU A 53 -3.76 2.21 -15.82
N HIS A 54 -2.67 2.11 -15.05
CA HIS A 54 -1.35 2.66 -15.38
C HIS A 54 -1.36 4.18 -15.62
N ARG A 55 -2.32 4.89 -15.03
CA ARG A 55 -2.42 6.36 -15.08
C ARG A 55 -1.54 7.03 -14.04
N GLU A 56 -1.34 6.38 -12.90
CA GLU A 56 -0.47 6.83 -11.82
C GLU A 56 0.54 5.75 -11.45
N ALA A 57 1.75 6.18 -11.09
CA ALA A 57 2.85 5.29 -10.73
C ALA A 57 3.03 5.20 -9.20
N VAL A 58 3.37 4.00 -8.72
CA VAL A 58 3.75 3.79 -7.31
C VAL A 58 5.24 4.16 -7.13
N PRO A 59 5.58 5.09 -6.22
CA PRO A 59 6.97 5.44 -5.96
C PRO A 59 7.70 4.30 -5.24
N MET A 60 8.81 3.84 -5.82
CA MET A 60 9.61 2.75 -5.27
C MET A 60 10.82 3.35 -4.56
N ARG A 61 10.77 3.42 -3.22
CA ARG A 61 11.79 4.12 -2.40
C ARG A 61 12.80 3.19 -1.76
N ARG A 62 12.36 2.09 -1.12
CA ARG A 62 13.28 1.16 -0.45
C ARG A 62 13.85 0.13 -1.42
N TYR A 63 13.03 -0.41 -2.30
CA TYR A 63 13.42 -1.47 -3.24
C TYR A 63 13.61 -0.90 -4.66
N ALA A 64 14.50 0.09 -4.80
CA ALA A 64 14.68 0.86 -6.03
C ALA A 64 15.88 0.45 -6.91
N GLY A 65 16.69 -0.53 -6.49
CA GLY A 65 18.02 -0.79 -7.07
C GLY A 65 18.06 -1.19 -8.56
N SER A 66 16.95 -1.63 -9.15
CA SER A 66 16.87 -1.95 -10.59
C SER A 66 15.45 -1.72 -11.14
N THR A 67 14.74 -0.75 -10.56
CA THR A 67 13.36 -0.48 -10.94
C THR A 67 13.32 0.46 -12.15
N GLY A 68 12.42 0.17 -13.10
CA GLY A 68 12.18 1.03 -14.26
C GLY A 68 11.86 2.47 -13.85
N ARG A 69 12.39 3.44 -14.59
CA ARG A 69 12.18 4.87 -14.34
C ARG A 69 10.99 5.34 -15.18
N THR A 70 10.15 6.18 -14.60
CA THR A 70 9.01 6.82 -15.27
C THR A 70 9.02 8.31 -14.95
N ALA A 71 8.47 9.14 -15.84
CA ALA A 71 8.38 10.58 -15.66
C ALA A 71 7.53 10.97 -14.43
N GLN A 72 6.62 10.09 -14.01
CA GLN A 72 5.78 10.27 -12.82
C GLN A 72 6.48 9.84 -11.51
N GLY A 73 7.66 9.24 -11.58
CA GLY A 73 8.40 8.75 -10.43
C GLY A 73 9.06 9.91 -9.68
N THR A 74 8.53 10.24 -8.50
CA THR A 74 9.17 11.14 -7.53
C THR A 74 9.91 10.37 -6.45
#